data_AF-A0A7S1CUR4-F1
#
_entry.id   AF-A0A7S1CUR4-F1
#
_cell.length_a   1.000
_cell.length_b   1.000
_cell.length_c   1.000
_cell.angle_alpha   90.00
_cell.angle_beta   90.00
_cell.angle_gamma   90.00
#
_symmetry.space_group_name_H-M   'P 1'
#
loop_
_entity.id
_entity.type
_entity.pdbx_description
1 polymer ?
#
loop_
_entity_poly.entity_id
_entity_poly.type
_entity_poly.pdbx_seq_one_letter_code
_entity_poly.pdbx_strand_id
1 'polypeptide(L)'
;ASSVSSPTSTSDQTPKEKFNIVSWNILAEQYLTPRSHPNLPQEYADAVFHKETRRQLLIDTLERFCSPRSFNIDTIHNKWDVLALQELDLHQPTDPIIPALESWGYQ
;
A
#
# COMPACT_ATOMS: atom_id res chain seq x y z
N ALA A 1 65.50 1.05 -2.47
CA ALA A 1 64.25 1.57 -1.88
C ALA A 1 63.09 0.97 -2.66
N SER A 2 62.42 -0.04 -2.11
CA SER A 2 61.29 -0.72 -2.76
C SER A 2 60.00 -0.04 -2.34
N SER A 3 59.30 0.56 -3.29
CA SER A 3 58.00 1.20 -3.08
C SER A 3 56.91 0.14 -2.96
N VAL A 4 56.33 0.02 -1.77
CA VAL A 4 55.13 -0.79 -1.52
C VAL A 4 53.92 -0.01 -2.04
N SER A 5 53.27 -0.52 -3.07
CA SER A 5 51.99 -0.02 -3.56
C SER A 5 50.86 -0.55 -2.67
N SER A 6 50.22 0.35 -1.93
CA SER A 6 49.02 0.06 -1.15
C SER A 6 47.87 -0.37 -2.07
N PRO A 7 47.06 -1.38 -1.69
CA PRO A 7 45.89 -1.75 -2.46
C PRO A 7 44.83 -0.66 -2.34
N THR A 8 44.52 -0.03 -3.46
CA THR A 8 43.38 0.88 -3.61
C THR A 8 42.12 0.06 -3.38
N SER A 9 41.45 0.26 -2.25
CA SER A 9 40.14 -0.32 -1.96
C SER A 9 39.11 0.32 -2.90
N THR A 10 38.90 -0.30 -4.07
CA THR A 10 37.75 -0.04 -4.93
C THR A 10 36.52 -0.41 -4.12
N SER A 11 35.84 0.61 -3.58
CA SER A 11 34.55 0.43 -2.94
C SER A 11 33.60 -0.14 -3.97
N ASP A 12 33.18 -1.38 -3.74
CA ASP A 12 32.19 -2.13 -4.50
C ASP A 12 30.82 -1.43 -4.32
N GLN A 13 30.61 -0.33 -5.05
CA GLN A 13 29.38 0.46 -5.00
C GLN A 13 28.41 -0.06 -6.07
N THR A 14 27.95 -1.29 -5.91
CA THR A 14 26.70 -1.69 -6.56
C THR A 14 25.56 -0.86 -5.96
N PRO A 15 24.70 -0.23 -6.78
CA PRO A 15 23.54 0.49 -6.27
C PRO A 15 22.71 -0.47 -5.42
N LYS A 16 22.52 -0.16 -4.13
CA LYS A 16 21.61 -0.93 -3.28
C LYS A 16 20.21 -0.70 -3.79
N GLU A 17 19.63 -1.71 -4.42
CA GLU A 17 18.21 -1.72 -4.75
C GLU A 17 17.41 -1.56 -3.46
N LYS A 18 16.43 -0.65 -3.48
CA LYS A 18 15.50 -0.40 -2.39
C LYS A 18 14.11 -0.66 -2.91
N PHE A 19 13.30 -1.30 -2.08
CA PHE A 19 11.89 -1.52 -2.35
C PHE A 19 11.10 -1.32 -1.06
N ASN A 20 9.85 -0.91 -1.22
CA ASN A 20 8.92 -0.61 -0.15
C ASN A 20 7.90 -1.74 -0.01
N ILE A 21 7.75 -2.26 1.20
CA ILE A 21 6.76 -3.29 1.52
C ILE A 21 5.73 -2.69 2.47
N VAL A 22 4.46 -2.96 2.21
CA VAL A 22 3.38 -2.72 3.17
C VAL A 22 2.75 -4.05 3.57
N SER A 23 2.43 -4.16 4.87
CA SER A 23 1.55 -5.20 5.40
C SER A 23 0.43 -4.49 6.14
N TRP A 24 -0.81 -4.67 5.68
CA TRP A 24 -1.96 -3.93 6.18
C TRP A 24 -3.17 -4.85 6.35
N ASN A 25 -3.64 -4.97 7.60
CA ASN A 25 -4.93 -5.55 7.90
C ASN A 25 -6.01 -4.50 7.62
N ILE A 26 -6.81 -4.76 6.60
CA ILE A 26 -7.83 -3.83 6.11
C ILE A 26 -9.10 -3.89 6.95
N LEU A 27 -9.25 -4.89 7.83
CA LEU A 27 -10.45 -5.19 8.62
C LEU A 27 -11.66 -5.54 7.76
N ALA A 28 -11.97 -6.82 7.66
CA ALA A 28 -13.01 -7.34 6.78
C ALA A 28 -14.37 -6.68 7.07
N GLU A 29 -15.15 -6.42 6.03
CA GLU A 29 -16.50 -5.83 6.14
C GLU A 29 -17.41 -6.70 7.00
N GLN A 30 -17.26 -8.03 6.94
CA GLN A 30 -18.01 -8.96 7.77
C GLN A 30 -17.81 -8.74 9.28
N TYR A 31 -16.71 -8.09 9.70
CA TYR A 31 -16.43 -7.77 11.09
C TYR A 31 -16.89 -6.36 11.50
N LEU A 32 -17.30 -5.54 10.53
CA LEU A 32 -17.72 -4.16 10.75
C LEU A 32 -19.25 -4.07 10.90
N THR A 33 -19.68 -4.08 12.15
CA THR A 33 -21.09 -3.89 12.51
C THR A 33 -21.20 -2.85 13.62
N PRO A 34 -22.34 -2.15 13.75
CA PRO A 34 -22.59 -1.27 14.89
C PRO A 34 -22.39 -1.96 16.24
N ARG A 35 -22.68 -3.27 16.31
CA ARG A 35 -22.48 -4.09 17.50
C ARG A 35 -21.00 -4.27 17.84
N SER A 36 -20.12 -4.44 16.86
CA SER A 36 -18.68 -4.57 17.11
C SER A 36 -18.00 -3.23 17.44
N HIS A 37 -18.64 -2.11 17.11
CA HIS A 37 -18.08 -0.76 17.31
C HIS A 37 -19.11 0.19 17.96
N PRO A 38 -19.55 -0.07 19.20
CA PRO A 38 -20.66 0.66 19.84
C PRO A 38 -20.33 2.13 20.14
N ASN A 39 -19.05 2.51 20.15
CA ASN A 39 -18.59 3.86 20.47
C ASN A 39 -18.01 4.59 19.24
N LEU A 40 -18.28 4.10 18.02
CA LEU A 40 -17.84 4.77 16.81
C LEU A 40 -18.55 6.13 16.69
N PRO A 41 -17.83 7.25 16.53
CA PRO A 41 -18.46 8.54 16.30
C PRO A 41 -19.37 8.51 15.07
N GLN A 42 -20.55 9.13 15.18
CA GLN A 42 -21.58 9.09 14.14
C GLN A 42 -21.08 9.65 12.80
N GLU A 43 -20.17 10.62 12.83
CA GLU A 43 -19.52 11.20 11.64
C GLU A 43 -18.69 10.20 10.83
N TYR A 44 -18.23 9.09 11.43
CA TYR A 44 -17.50 8.03 10.74
C TYR A 44 -18.35 6.79 10.47
N ALA A 45 -19.54 6.69 11.09
CA ALA A 45 -20.41 5.52 10.96
C ALA A 45 -20.76 5.21 9.51
N ASP A 46 -21.05 6.25 8.72
CA ASP A 46 -21.39 6.07 7.31
C ASP A 46 -20.21 5.49 6.51
N ALA A 47 -18.98 5.96 6.76
CA ALA A 47 -17.80 5.47 6.07
C ALA A 47 -17.38 4.06 6.50
N VAL A 48 -17.68 3.67 7.74
CA VAL A 48 -17.28 2.37 8.30
C VAL A 48 -18.31 1.28 8.01
N PHE A 49 -19.60 1.56 8.16
CA PHE A 49 -20.66 0.55 8.07
C PHE A 49 -21.33 0.47 6.70
N HIS A 50 -21.24 1.50 5.85
CA HIS A 50 -21.70 1.38 4.46
C HIS A 50 -20.59 0.82 3.57
N LYS A 51 -20.85 -0.33 2.97
CA LYS A 51 -19.86 -1.12 2.23
C LYS A 51 -19.28 -0.32 1.06
N GLU A 52 -20.12 0.35 0.31
CA GLU A 52 -19.77 1.11 -0.89
C GLU A 52 -18.85 2.29 -0.54
N THR A 53 -19.22 3.07 0.50
CA THR A 53 -18.41 4.20 0.98
C THR A 53 -17.06 3.73 1.49
N ARG A 54 -17.05 2.63 2.27
CA ARG A 54 -15.84 2.03 2.81
C ARG A 54 -14.92 1.49 1.72
N ARG A 55 -15.48 0.86 0.69
CA ARG A 55 -14.74 0.37 -0.49
C ARG A 55 -14.10 1.50 -1.26
N GLN A 56 -14.85 2.57 -1.51
CA GLN A 56 -14.31 3.75 -2.18
C GLN A 56 -13.17 4.35 -1.37
N LEU A 57 -13.34 4.51 -0.05
CA LEU A 57 -12.29 5.02 0.82
C LEU A 57 -11.02 4.15 0.79
N LEU A 58 -11.18 2.83 0.74
CA LEU A 58 -10.04 1.91 0.62
C LEU A 58 -9.33 2.09 -0.72
N ILE A 59 -10.06 2.16 -1.83
CA ILE A 59 -9.46 2.41 -3.16
C ILE A 59 -8.73 3.75 -3.19
N ASP A 60 -9.37 4.83 -2.71
CA ASP A 60 -8.76 6.16 -2.65
C ASP A 60 -7.49 6.15 -1.79
N THR A 61 -7.48 5.35 -0.72
CA THR A 61 -6.31 5.19 0.15
C THR A 61 -5.20 4.42 -0.57
N LEU A 62 -5.52 3.29 -1.19
CA LEU A 62 -4.54 2.50 -1.95
C LEU A 62 -3.98 3.32 -3.12
N GLU A 63 -4.82 4.06 -3.85
CA GLU A 63 -4.42 4.88 -5.00
C GLU A 63 -3.30 5.84 -4.61
N ARG A 64 -3.38 6.48 -3.44
CA ARG A 64 -2.36 7.44 -2.97
C ARG A 64 -0.96 6.84 -2.86
N PHE A 65 -0.86 5.54 -2.56
CA PHE A 65 0.42 4.84 -2.32
C PHE A 65 0.79 3.85 -3.44
N CYS A 66 -0.17 3.50 -4.29
CA CYS A 66 -0.01 2.47 -5.33
C CYS A 66 0.00 3.06 -6.73
N SER A 67 -0.75 4.16 -6.96
CA SER A 67 -0.89 4.74 -8.29
C SER A 67 0.33 5.54 -8.70
N PRO A 68 0.82 5.37 -9.94
CA PRO A 68 1.88 6.21 -10.50
C PRO A 68 1.46 7.68 -10.66
N ARG A 69 0.16 7.99 -10.50
CA ARG A 69 -0.39 9.34 -10.63
C ARG A 69 -0.46 10.13 -9.31
N SER A 70 0.05 9.58 -8.21
CA SER A 70 0.19 10.33 -6.95
C SER A 70 1.34 11.34 -7.09
N PHE A 71 1.09 12.42 -7.84
CA PHE A 71 2.09 13.39 -8.28
C PHE A 71 2.50 14.32 -7.13
N ASN A 72 3.53 13.92 -6.40
CA ASN A 72 4.56 14.84 -5.93
C ASN A 72 5.92 14.27 -6.37
N ILE A 73 6.78 15.10 -6.95
CA ILE A 73 8.07 14.64 -7.51
C ILE A 73 8.97 14.03 -6.41
N ASP A 74 8.75 14.41 -5.16
CA ASP A 74 9.44 13.86 -3.98
C ASP A 74 8.86 12.52 -3.47
N THR A 75 7.68 12.08 -3.95
CA THR A 75 6.97 10.88 -3.46
C THR A 75 7.08 9.65 -4.36
N ILE A 76 7.82 9.71 -5.48
CA ILE A 76 8.10 8.52 -6.31
C ILE A 76 8.79 7.43 -5.46
N HIS A 77 9.57 7.84 -4.47
CA HIS A 77 10.21 6.94 -3.50
C HIS A 77 9.25 6.28 -2.49
N ASN A 78 7.97 6.67 -2.45
CA ASN A 78 7.00 6.18 -1.47
C ASN A 78 5.95 5.22 -2.05
N LYS A 79 6.01 4.91 -3.36
CA LYS A 79 5.16 3.86 -3.93
C LYS A 79 5.46 2.54 -3.22
N TRP A 80 4.43 1.79 -2.83
CA TRP A 80 4.61 0.45 -2.29
C TRP A 80 4.91 -0.54 -3.41
N ASP A 81 6.03 -1.25 -3.37
CA ASP A 81 6.37 -2.23 -4.39
C ASP A 81 5.69 -3.58 -4.13
N VAL A 82 5.52 -3.93 -2.85
CA VAL A 82 4.87 -5.17 -2.40
C VAL A 82 3.75 -4.85 -1.42
N LEU A 83 2.55 -5.39 -1.68
CA LEU A 83 1.40 -5.28 -0.80
C LEU A 83 1.04 -6.64 -0.21
N ALA A 84 0.94 -6.71 1.12
CA ALA A 84 0.35 -7.82 1.84
C ALA A 84 -0.92 -7.35 2.57
N LEU A 85 -2.08 -7.60 1.98
CA LEU A 85 -3.37 -7.18 2.52
C LEU A 85 -4.03 -8.35 3.27
N GLN A 86 -4.37 -8.15 4.54
CA GLN A 86 -5.13 -9.13 5.32
C GLN A 86 -6.59 -8.68 5.50
N GLU A 87 -7.47 -9.66 5.71
CA GLU A 87 -8.90 -9.43 5.93
C GLU A 87 -9.57 -8.63 4.80
N LEU A 88 -9.13 -8.85 3.56
CA LEU A 88 -9.76 -8.29 2.38
C LEU A 88 -10.86 -9.21 1.90
N ASP A 89 -12.12 -8.79 2.05
CA ASP A 89 -13.23 -9.50 1.40
C ASP A 89 -13.16 -9.22 -0.12
N LEU A 90 -13.16 -10.24 -0.97
CA LEU A 90 -13.22 -10.07 -2.42
C LEU A 90 -14.61 -10.46 -2.92
N HIS A 91 -15.40 -9.46 -3.31
CA HIS A 91 -16.78 -9.63 -3.77
C HIS A 91 -16.82 -9.82 -5.28
N GLN A 92 -16.36 -10.99 -5.75
CA GLN A 92 -16.37 -11.31 -7.17
C GLN A 92 -17.80 -11.46 -7.72
N PRO A 93 -18.06 -11.09 -9.00
CA PRO A 93 -17.09 -10.61 -10.00
C PRO A 93 -16.94 -9.08 -10.06
N THR A 94 -17.67 -8.34 -9.23
CA THR A 94 -17.79 -6.86 -9.33
C THR A 94 -16.81 -6.09 -8.45
N ASP A 95 -15.91 -6.78 -7.76
CA ASP A 95 -14.97 -6.14 -6.83
C ASP A 95 -14.00 -5.19 -7.57
N PRO A 96 -13.99 -3.89 -7.24
CA PRO A 96 -13.16 -2.91 -7.94
C PRO A 96 -11.68 -2.93 -7.52
N ILE A 97 -11.30 -3.66 -6.46
CA ILE A 97 -9.94 -3.59 -5.90
C ILE A 97 -8.90 -4.24 -6.82
N ILE A 98 -9.17 -5.45 -7.32
CA ILE A 98 -8.23 -6.14 -8.21
C ILE A 98 -8.02 -5.36 -9.52
N PRO A 99 -9.08 -4.92 -10.24
CA PRO A 99 -8.90 -4.08 -11.43
C PRO A 99 -8.14 -2.77 -11.14
N ALA A 100 -8.35 -2.16 -9.97
CA ALA A 100 -7.61 -0.95 -9.58
C ALA A 100 -6.12 -1.24 -9.41
N LEU A 101 -5.75 -2.29 -8.65
CA LEU A 101 -4.36 -2.72 -8.45
C LEU A 101 -3.68 -3.07 -9.79
N GLU A 102 -4.36 -3.82 -10.66
CA GLU A 102 -3.85 -4.13 -12.01
C GLU A 102 -3.59 -2.85 -12.83
N SER A 103 -4.52 -1.87 -12.77
CA SER A 103 -4.36 -0.59 -13.46
C SER A 103 -3.18 0.25 -12.95
N TRP A 104 -2.72 -0.02 -11.72
CA TRP A 104 -1.53 0.60 -11.12
C TRP A 104 -0.25 -0.23 -11.28
N GLY A 105 -0.34 -1.38 -11.96
CA GLY A 105 0.78 -2.22 -12.37
C GLY A 105 1.13 -3.36 -11.40
N TYR A 106 0.23 -3.75 -10.50
CA TYR A 106 0.40 -4.94 -9.66
C TYR A 106 -0.09 -6.20 -10.39
N GLN A 107 0.45 -7.36 -10.00
CA GLN A 107 0.17 -8.69 -10.57
C GLN A 107 -0.30 -9.65 -9.49
#